data_AF-A0A0B1S8A5-F1
#
_entry.id   AF-A0A0B1S8A5-F1
#
_cell.length_a   1.000
_cell.length_b   1.000
_cell.length_c   1.000
_cell.angle_alpha   90.00
_cell.angle_beta   90.00
_cell.angle_gamma   90.00
#
_symmetry.space_group_name_H-M   'P 1'
#
loop_
_entity.id
_entity.type
_entity.pdbx_description
1 polymer ?
#
loop_
_entity_poly.entity_id
_entity_poly.type
_entity_poly.pdbx_seq_one_letter_code
_entity_poly.pdbx_strand_id
1 'polypeptide(L)'
;MGTKLDPVFAAEKAILKWWREFTLHGNHWNNIYSKEMLESGKLQHYVQMAWSRTTHIGCAVQNCRISSMVVCRYRPVGRRLNDVIYEVGDTCSACPRGSACEEATGLCSIRA
;
A
#
# COMPACT_ATOMS: atom_id res chain seq x y z
N MET A 1 2.71 -3.63 -31.04
CA MET A 1 3.22 -4.74 -30.20
C MET A 1 3.50 -4.18 -28.82
N GLY A 2 2.81 -4.66 -27.78
CA GLY A 2 3.07 -4.21 -26.41
C GLY A 2 4.39 -4.77 -25.91
N THR A 3 5.27 -3.90 -25.42
CA THR A 3 6.59 -4.30 -24.94
C THR A 3 6.46 -5.08 -23.64
N LYS A 4 6.98 -6.31 -23.64
CA LYS A 4 7.19 -7.08 -22.41
C LYS A 4 8.23 -6.33 -21.58
N LEU A 5 7.91 -6.06 -20.32
CA LEU A 5 8.83 -5.41 -19.40
C LEU A 5 9.65 -6.46 -18.66
N ASP A 6 10.85 -6.05 -18.25
CA ASP A 6 11.57 -6.73 -17.19
C ASP A 6 10.68 -6.83 -15.94
N PRO A 7 10.61 -7.99 -15.25
CA PRO A 7 9.70 -8.16 -14.12
C PRO A 7 9.94 -7.18 -12.97
N VAL A 8 11.19 -6.85 -12.66
CA VAL A 8 11.54 -5.91 -11.58
C VAL A 8 11.10 -4.50 -11.97
N PHE A 9 11.41 -4.08 -13.20
CA PHE A 9 10.98 -2.79 -13.73
C PHE A 9 9.45 -2.66 -13.79
N ALA A 10 8.75 -3.73 -14.17
CA ALA A 10 7.29 -3.75 -14.19
C ALA A 10 6.71 -3.58 -12.77
N ALA A 11 7.26 -4.30 -11.79
CA ALA A 11 6.86 -4.20 -10.39
C ALA A 11 7.09 -2.79 -9.84
N GLU A 12 8.29 -2.23 -10.04
CA GLU A 12 8.64 -0.87 -9.61
C GLU A 12 7.67 0.16 -10.20
N LYS A 13 7.43 0.09 -11.52
CA LYS A 13 6.50 1.00 -12.20
C LYS A 13 5.08 0.90 -11.65
N ALA A 14 4.61 -0.32 -11.34
CA ALA A 14 3.28 -0.54 -10.78
C ALA A 14 3.17 0.04 -9.36
N ILE A 15 4.15 -0.25 -8.49
CA ILE A 15 4.22 0.23 -7.10
C ILE A 15 4.25 1.76 -7.06
N LEU A 16 5.10 2.39 -7.88
CA LEU A 16 5.17 3.85 -7.99
C LEU A 16 3.87 4.45 -8.52
N LYS A 17 3.22 3.81 -9.50
CA LYS A 17 1.92 4.27 -10.01
C LYS A 17 0.85 4.24 -8.93
N TRP A 18 0.76 3.15 -8.18
CA TRP A 18 -0.20 2.97 -7.09
C TRP A 18 0.02 3.97 -5.96
N TRP A 19 1.27 4.18 -5.55
CA TRP A 19 1.59 5.15 -4.49
C TRP A 19 1.26 6.59 -4.88
N ARG A 20 1.47 6.96 -6.16
CA ARG A 20 1.22 8.31 -6.68
C ARG A 20 -0.25 8.72 -6.71
N GLU A 21 -1.19 7.79 -6.48
CA GLU A 21 -2.62 8.12 -6.34
C GLU A 21 -2.85 9.20 -5.29
N PHE A 22 -2.11 9.14 -4.16
CA PHE A 22 -2.19 10.15 -3.11
C PHE A 22 -1.81 11.54 -3.62
N THR A 23 -0.74 11.67 -4.40
CA THR A 23 -0.31 12.97 -4.95
C THR A 23 -1.33 13.53 -5.95
N LEU A 24 -2.05 12.68 -6.67
CA LEU A 24 -3.00 13.10 -7.71
C LEU A 24 -4.39 13.43 -7.18
N HIS A 25 -4.78 12.83 -6.05
CA HIS A 25 -6.15 12.83 -5.57
C HIS A 25 -6.29 13.18 -4.07
N GLY A 26 -5.18 13.53 -3.40
CA GLY A 26 -5.09 13.64 -1.95
C GLY A 26 -5.67 14.91 -1.33
N ASN A 27 -6.66 14.74 -0.43
CA ASN A 27 -7.07 15.70 0.61
C ASN A 27 -7.74 15.01 1.83
N HIS A 28 -7.19 13.88 2.31
CA HIS A 28 -7.81 13.02 3.35
C HIS A 28 -7.33 13.37 4.77
N TRP A 29 -7.61 14.60 5.20
CA TRP A 29 -7.10 15.19 6.45
C TRP A 29 -7.37 14.38 7.73
N ASN A 30 -8.37 13.49 7.74
CA ASN A 30 -8.73 12.70 8.92
C ASN A 30 -8.14 11.27 8.93
N ASN A 31 -7.37 10.87 7.91
CA ASN A 31 -6.75 9.54 7.78
C ASN A 31 -7.70 8.33 7.88
N ILE A 32 -8.99 8.52 7.57
CA ILE A 32 -10.02 7.48 7.59
C ILE A 32 -10.33 7.03 6.17
N TYR A 33 -10.42 5.70 5.94
CA TYR A 33 -10.91 5.18 4.67
C TYR A 33 -12.42 5.34 4.55
N SER A 34 -12.86 6.43 3.93
CA SER A 34 -14.26 6.84 3.87
C SER A 34 -15.04 6.17 2.73
N LYS A 35 -16.37 6.26 2.80
CA LYS A 35 -17.28 5.83 1.73
C LYS A 35 -17.02 6.60 0.43
N GLU A 36 -16.75 7.89 0.51
CA GLU A 36 -16.39 8.74 -0.63
C GLU A 36 -15.12 8.22 -1.34
N MET A 37 -14.08 7.86 -0.56
CA MET A 37 -12.85 7.28 -1.13
C MET A 37 -13.13 5.94 -1.82
N LEU A 38 -13.93 5.08 -1.19
CA LEU A 38 -14.35 3.80 -1.77
C LEU A 38 -15.08 4.00 -3.10
N GLU A 39 -16.09 4.87 -3.11
CA GLU A 39 -16.93 5.17 -4.29
C GLU A 39 -16.14 5.86 -5.41
N SER A 40 -15.16 6.72 -5.06
CA SER A 40 -14.29 7.36 -6.05
C SER A 40 -13.42 6.34 -6.81
N GLY A 41 -13.01 5.26 -6.14
CA GLY A 41 -12.07 4.28 -6.68
C GLY A 41 -10.63 4.77 -6.91
N LYS A 42 -10.32 6.05 -6.66
CA LYS A 42 -9.08 6.70 -7.12
C LYS A 42 -7.85 6.46 -6.24
N LEU A 43 -8.06 6.03 -5.00
CA LEU A 43 -7.01 5.92 -3.96
C LEU A 43 -6.87 4.49 -3.45
N GLN A 44 -7.56 3.54 -4.08
CA GLN A 44 -7.67 2.19 -3.53
C GLN A 44 -6.31 1.51 -3.44
N HIS A 45 -5.37 1.76 -4.35
CA HIS A 45 -4.08 1.11 -4.28
C HIS A 45 -3.20 1.79 -3.23
N TYR A 46 -3.15 3.11 -3.20
CA TYR A 46 -2.43 3.86 -2.16
C TYR A 46 -2.89 3.46 -0.75
N VAL A 47 -4.20 3.45 -0.48
CA VAL A 47 -4.73 3.13 0.85
C VAL A 47 -4.32 1.73 1.29
N GLN A 48 -4.32 0.74 0.38
CA GLN A 48 -3.87 -0.60 0.72
C GLN A 48 -2.36 -0.66 0.99
N MET A 49 -1.54 0.09 0.23
CA MET A 49 -0.10 0.16 0.46
C MET A 49 0.24 0.83 1.80
N ALA A 50 -0.49 1.87 2.18
CA ALA A 50 -0.29 2.61 3.42
C ALA A 50 -0.99 1.98 4.65
N TRP A 51 -1.71 0.87 4.47
CA TRP A 51 -2.53 0.28 5.53
C TRP A 51 -1.66 -0.36 6.63
N SER A 52 -1.51 0.33 7.76
CA SER A 52 -0.60 -0.06 8.86
C SER A 52 -0.81 -1.47 9.41
N ARG A 53 -2.05 -1.98 9.41
CA ARG A 53 -2.39 -3.33 9.91
C ARG A 53 -2.02 -4.43 8.92
N THR A 54 -1.58 -4.10 7.71
CA THR A 54 -1.09 -5.05 6.72
C THR A 54 0.38 -5.32 6.97
N THR A 55 0.74 -6.58 7.21
CA THR A 55 2.12 -6.97 7.58
C THR A 55 2.79 -7.89 6.57
N HIS A 56 2.03 -8.40 5.60
CA HIS A 56 2.52 -9.32 4.59
C HIS A 56 2.07 -8.86 3.21
N ILE A 57 2.97 -9.01 2.25
CA ILE A 57 2.73 -8.74 0.83
C ILE A 57 3.31 -9.90 0.01
N GLY A 58 2.59 -10.28 -1.05
CA GLY A 58 3.09 -11.18 -2.07
C GLY A 58 2.70 -10.65 -3.44
N CYS A 59 3.67 -10.52 -4.35
CA CYS A 59 3.45 -9.98 -5.69
C CYS A 59 3.83 -10.99 -6.76
N ALA A 60 3.12 -10.92 -7.89
CA ALA A 60 3.42 -11.69 -9.09
C ALA A 60 3.45 -10.76 -10.30
N VAL A 61 4.40 -11.01 -11.19
CA VAL A 61 4.52 -10.32 -12.48
C VAL A 61 4.40 -11.36 -13.59
N GLN A 62 3.47 -11.13 -14.51
CA GLN A 62 3.28 -11.99 -15.67
C GLN A 62 3.33 -11.18 -16.95
N ASN A 63 4.24 -11.57 -17.85
CA ASN A 63 4.22 -11.07 -19.23
C ASN A 63 3.14 -11.81 -20.02
N CYS A 64 2.05 -11.13 -20.32
CA CYS A 64 0.96 -11.61 -21.18
C CYS A 64 1.25 -11.30 -22.66
N ARG A 65 0.38 -11.76 -23.57
CA ARG A 65 0.58 -11.58 -25.02
C ARG A 65 0.70 -10.11 -25.46
N ILE A 66 0.04 -9.20 -24.75
CA ILE A 66 -0.07 -7.78 -25.15
C ILE A 66 0.42 -6.79 -24.08
N SER A 67 0.68 -7.24 -22.86
CA SER A 67 1.04 -6.39 -21.72
C SER A 67 1.74 -7.19 -20.62
N SER A 68 2.41 -6.48 -19.71
CA SER A 68 2.85 -7.03 -18.43
C SER A 68 1.78 -6.74 -17.37
N MET A 69 1.38 -7.76 -16.60
CA MET A 69 0.48 -7.62 -15.46
C MET A 69 1.26 -7.75 -14.17
N VAL A 70 0.96 -6.87 -13.20
CA VAL A 70 1.50 -6.91 -11.85
C VAL A 70 0.33 -7.02 -10.88
N VAL A 71 0.38 -8.01 -10.01
CA VAL A 71 -0.63 -8.23 -8.97
C VAL A 71 0.07 -8.37 -7.64
N CYS A 72 -0.33 -7.57 -6.65
CA CYS A 72 0.09 -7.74 -5.27
C CYS A 72 -1.12 -8.08 -4.40
N ARG A 73 -0.94 -9.05 -3.50
CA ARG A 73 -1.90 -9.42 -2.47
C ARG A 73 -1.32 -9.06 -1.10
N TYR A 74 -2.21 -8.66 -0.22
CA TYR A 74 -1.88 -8.09 1.08
C TYR A 74 -2.60 -8.87 2.18
N ARG A 75 -1.90 -9.14 3.29
CA ARG A 75 -2.46 -9.80 4.47
C ARG A 75 -1.97 -9.13 5.76
N PRO A 76 -2.83 -8.96 6.78
CA PRO A 76 -4.29 -8.93 6.69
C PRO A 76 -4.83 -8.00 5.60
N VAL A 77 -6.05 -8.24 5.13
CA VAL A 77 -6.67 -7.35 4.13
C VAL A 77 -6.92 -5.97 4.75
N GLY A 78 -6.54 -4.92 4.03
CA GLY A 78 -6.76 -3.54 4.43
C GLY A 78 -8.08 -2.97 3.92
N ARG A 79 -8.15 -1.63 3.82
CA ARG A 79 -9.28 -0.89 3.23
C ARG A 79 -10.63 -1.24 3.85
N ARG A 80 -10.66 -1.35 5.18
CA ARG A 80 -11.90 -1.52 5.92
C ARG A 80 -12.61 -0.18 5.98
N LEU A 81 -13.87 -0.15 5.54
CA LEU A 81 -14.66 1.08 5.51
C LEU A 81 -14.77 1.67 6.93
N ASN A 82 -14.57 2.98 7.04
CA ASN A 82 -14.60 3.75 8.30
C ASN A 82 -13.49 3.41 9.31
N ASP A 83 -12.50 2.60 8.93
CA ASP A 83 -11.30 2.35 9.73
C ASP A 83 -10.20 3.35 9.33
N VAL A 84 -9.25 3.60 10.24
CA VAL A 84 -8.07 4.42 9.95
C VAL A 84 -7.08 3.67 9.06
N ILE A 85 -6.41 4.40 8.16
CA ILE A 85 -5.36 3.83 7.30
C ILE A 85 -4.13 3.46 8.16
N TYR A 86 -3.76 4.39 9.05
CA TYR A 86 -2.75 4.20 10.09
C TYR A 86 -3.10 5.03 11.32
N GLU A 87 -2.57 4.65 12.48
CA GLU A 87 -2.73 5.47 13.68
C GLU A 87 -1.87 6.74 13.52
N VAL A 88 -2.47 7.91 13.73
CA VAL A 88 -1.76 9.19 13.65
C VAL A 88 -1.11 9.47 15.01
N GLY A 89 0.19 9.79 15.01
CA GLY A 89 0.95 10.10 16.21
C GLY A 89 2.44 10.21 15.91
N ASP A 90 3.24 10.37 16.96
CA ASP A 90 4.71 10.41 16.83
C ASP A 90 5.23 9.07 16.31
N THR A 91 6.31 9.11 15.53
CA THR A 91 6.97 7.92 14.99
C THR A 91 7.24 6.92 16.10
N CYS A 92 6.87 5.66 15.88
CA CYS A 92 7.05 4.55 16.82
C CYS A 92 6.33 4.66 18.18
N SER A 93 5.50 5.68 18.41
CA SER A 93 4.75 5.85 19.67
C SER A 93 3.74 4.74 19.98
N ALA A 94 3.32 3.99 18.96
CA ALA A 94 2.25 2.99 19.07
C ALA A 94 2.59 1.65 18.39
N CYS A 95 3.86 1.23 18.40
CA CYS A 95 4.23 -0.06 17.81
C CYS A 95 3.47 -1.24 18.46
N PRO A 96 2.95 -2.20 17.67
CA PRO A 96 2.24 -3.35 18.21
C PRO A 96 3.10 -4.19 19.17
N ARG A 97 2.45 -4.82 20.15
CA ARG A 97 3.14 -5.75 21.06
C ARG A 97 3.87 -6.84 20.26
N GLY A 98 5.12 -7.11 20.64
CA GLY A 98 5.97 -8.08 19.95
C GLY A 98 6.70 -7.55 18.71
N SER A 99 6.53 -6.26 18.38
CA SER A 99 7.34 -5.56 17.39
C SER A 99 8.34 -4.60 18.05
N ALA A 100 9.36 -4.20 17.32
CA ALA A 100 10.32 -3.18 17.73
C ALA A 100 10.36 -2.04 16.71
N CYS A 101 10.58 -0.82 17.17
CA CYS A 101 10.83 0.30 16.27
C CYS A 101 12.18 0.12 15.55
N GLU A 102 12.17 0.27 14.23
CA GLU A 102 13.37 0.49 13.44
C GLU A 102 13.56 2.00 13.27
N GLU A 103 14.35 2.61 14.15
CA GLU A 103 14.53 4.08 14.23
C GLU A 103 14.96 4.72 12.90
N ALA A 104 15.72 3.99 12.07
CA ALA A 104 16.19 4.50 10.77
C ALA A 104 15.06 4.70 9.75
N THR A 105 13.98 3.91 9.85
CA THR A 105 12.85 3.94 8.90
C THR A 105 11.56 4.44 9.52
N GLY A 106 11.48 4.45 10.86
CA GLY A 106 10.26 4.75 11.60
C GLY A 106 9.21 3.63 11.53
N LEU A 107 9.59 2.43 11.08
CA LEU A 107 8.68 1.29 10.93
C LEU A 107 8.74 0.35 12.14
N CYS A 108 7.59 -0.22 12.49
CA CYS A 108 7.51 -1.27 13.50
C CYS A 108 7.85 -2.62 12.86
N SER A 109 9.03 -3.15 13.16
CA SER A 109 9.51 -4.44 12.67
C SER A 109 9.03 -5.57 13.57
N ILE A 110 8.28 -6.50 12.99
CA ILE A 110 7.98 -7.78 13.63
C ILE A 110 9.22 -8.66 13.48
N ARG A 111 9.91 -8.97 14.59
CA ARG A 111 10.99 -9.95 14.56
C ARG A 111 10.37 -11.31 14.21
N ALA A 112 10.81 -11.89 13.10
CA ALA A 112 10.46 -13.25 12.70
C ALA A 112 11.25 -14.28 13.51
#